data_AF-A0A8T3LXT1-F1
#
_entry.id   AF-A0A8T3LXT1-F1
#
_cell.length_a   1.000
_cell.length_b   1.000
_cell.length_c   1.000
_cell.angle_alpha   90.00
_cell.angle_beta   90.00
_cell.angle_gamma   90.00
#
_symmetry.space_group_name_H-M   'P 1'
#
loop_
_entity.id
_entity.type
_entity.pdbx_description
1 polymer ?
#
loop_
_entity_poly.entity_id
_entity_poly.type
_entity_poly.pdbx_seq_one_letter_code
_entity_poly.pdbx_strand_id
1 'polypeptide(L)' 'MSTSTLEAIFVADASGAPMRRVDSARAVAGRGIEGDRYFLEARRRGASGSRGGDLTLIAGEVLDEIRAHGLRIDASLS' A
#
# COMPACT_ATOMS: atom_id res chain seq x y z
N MET A 1 -19.52 4.55 16.18
CA MET A 1 -18.64 4.13 15.08
C MET A 1 -17.66 5.25 14.83
N SER A 2 -16.37 4.96 14.80
CA SER A 2 -15.35 5.95 14.44
C SER A 2 -15.10 5.85 12.95
N THR A 3 -15.14 6.97 12.23
CA THR A 3 -14.87 7.03 10.80
C THR A 3 -13.45 7.56 10.60
N SER A 4 -12.68 6.95 9.72
CA SER A 4 -11.38 7.46 9.28
C SER A 4 -11.45 7.92 7.82
N THR A 5 -10.49 8.76 7.43
CA THR A 5 -10.38 9.27 6.06
C THR A 5 -9.12 8.70 5.41
N LEU A 6 -9.21 8.35 4.13
CA LEU A 6 -8.06 7.94 3.32
C LEU A 6 -7.41 9.19 2.72
N GLU A 7 -6.14 9.41 3.01
CA GLU A 7 -5.42 10.62 2.55
C GLU A 7 -4.69 10.43 1.22
N ALA A 8 -4.17 9.22 0.97
CA ALA A 8 -3.39 8.92 -0.21
C ALA A 8 -3.39 7.43 -0.55
N ILE A 9 -3.21 7.13 -1.84
CA ILE A 9 -3.07 5.78 -2.36
C ILE A 9 -1.73 5.70 -3.09
N PHE A 10 -0.98 4.63 -2.81
CA PHE A 10 0.28 4.35 -3.47
C PHE A 10 0.25 2.93 -4.05
N VAL A 11 0.78 2.78 -5.26
CA VAL A 11 0.88 1.49 -5.96
C VAL A 11 2.29 1.30 -6.50
N ALA A 12 2.80 0.08 -6.47
CA ALA A 12 4.02 -0.32 -7.18
C ALA A 12 3.69 -1.52 -8.07
N ASP A 13 4.11 -1.50 -9.34
CA ASP A 13 3.79 -2.56 -10.29
C ASP A 13 4.62 -3.84 -10.09
N ALA A 14 5.77 -3.75 -9.41
CA ALA A 14 6.63 -4.86 -9.07
C ALA A 14 7.31 -4.70 -7.70
N SER A 15 7.81 -5.81 -7.14
CA SER A 15 8.64 -5.75 -5.94
C SER A 15 9.93 -4.95 -6.20
N GLY A 16 10.22 -4.00 -5.31
CA GLY A 16 11.37 -3.09 -5.43
C GLY A 16 11.18 -1.93 -6.42
N ALA A 17 10.07 -1.89 -7.16
CA ALA A 17 9.77 -0.75 -8.05
C ALA A 17 9.38 0.49 -7.21
N PRO A 18 9.63 1.72 -7.73
CA PRO A 18 9.17 2.95 -7.09
C PRO A 18 7.65 2.95 -6.92
N MET A 19 7.15 3.33 -5.74
CA MET A 19 5.72 3.52 -5.57
C MET A 19 5.28 4.83 -6.22
N ARG A 20 4.08 4.84 -6.78
CA ARG A 20 3.46 6.01 -7.39
C ARG A 20 2.17 6.36 -6.67
N ARG A 21 1.98 7.65 -6.37
CA ARG A 21 0.71 8.17 -5.88
C ARG A 21 -0.34 8.13 -6.98
N VAL A 22 -1.56 7.72 -6.63
CA VAL A 22 -2.72 7.76 -7.53
C VAL A 22 -3.92 8.38 -6.82
N ASP A 23 -4.80 9.02 -7.57
CA ASP A 23 -6.02 9.64 -7.01
C ASP A 23 -7.12 8.61 -6.77
N SER A 24 -7.12 7.51 -7.53
CA SER A 24 -8.08 6.42 -7.38
C SER A 24 -7.46 5.09 -7.79
N ALA A 25 -7.98 4.00 -7.22
CA ALA A 25 -7.58 2.64 -7.57
C ALA A 25 -8.74 1.67 -7.33
N ARG A 26 -8.78 0.57 -8.09
CA ARG A 26 -9.76 -0.49 -7.87
C ARG A 26 -9.20 -1.55 -6.93
N ALA A 27 -9.81 -1.67 -5.75
CA ALA A 27 -9.54 -2.76 -4.83
C ALA A 27 -10.43 -3.98 -5.15
N VAL A 28 -9.85 -5.16 -5.18
CA VAL A 28 -10.54 -6.43 -5.40
C VAL A 28 -10.30 -7.34 -4.20
N ALA A 29 -11.38 -7.73 -3.52
CA ALA A 29 -11.32 -8.57 -2.33
C ALA A 29 -10.58 -9.89 -2.59
N GLY A 30 -9.66 -10.24 -1.70
CA GLY A 30 -8.80 -11.43 -1.81
C GLY A 30 -7.68 -11.31 -2.84
N ARG A 31 -7.49 -10.15 -3.46
CA ARG A 31 -6.47 -9.92 -4.50
C ARG A 31 -5.64 -8.66 -4.28
N GLY A 32 -6.22 -7.60 -3.73
CA GLY A 32 -5.56 -6.30 -3.54
C GLY A 32 -5.94 -5.27 -4.59
N ILE A 33 -5.08 -4.27 -4.82
CA ILE A 33 -5.30 -3.18 -5.77
C ILE A 33 -4.85 -3.57 -7.19
N GLU A 34 -5.71 -3.36 -8.18
CA GLU A 34 -5.33 -3.53 -9.58
C GLU A 34 -4.09 -2.72 -9.96
N GLY A 35 -3.12 -3.38 -10.60
CA GLY A 35 -1.87 -2.76 -11.00
C GLY A 35 -0.83 -2.66 -9.89
N ASP A 36 -1.16 -3.05 -8.66
CA ASP A 36 -0.17 -3.26 -7.60
C ASP A 36 0.46 -4.65 -7.68
N ARG A 37 1.71 -4.76 -7.24
CA ARG A 37 2.53 -5.97 -7.18
C ARG A 37 1.79 -7.11 -6.51
N TYR A 38 1.07 -6.86 -5.42
CA TYR A 38 0.35 -7.93 -4.71
C TYR A 38 -0.83 -8.47 -5.50
N PHE A 39 -1.44 -7.67 -6.38
CA PHE A 39 -2.52 -8.11 -7.25
C PHE A 39 -2.04 -9.00 -8.39
N LEU A 40 -0.85 -8.71 -8.93
CA LEU A 40 -0.20 -9.54 -9.93
C LEU A 40 0.32 -10.85 -9.33
N GLU A 41 0.89 -10.77 -8.12
CA GLU A 41 1.46 -11.91 -7.40
C GLU A 41 0.40 -12.76 -6.68
N ALA A 42 -0.81 -12.24 -6.43
CA ALA A 42 -1.91 -12.98 -5.81
C ALA A 42 -2.20 -14.31 -6.52
N ARG A 43 -1.97 -14.38 -7.83
CA ARG A 43 -2.16 -15.60 -8.63
C ARG A 43 -1.15 -16.72 -8.28
N ARG A 44 -0.01 -16.37 -7.65
CA ARG A 44 1.06 -17.31 -7.23
C ARG A 44 0.92 -17.79 -5.79
N ARG A 45 0.09 -17.12 -4.97
CA ARG A 45 -0.17 -17.52 -3.59
C ARG A 45 -1.16 -18.70 -3.60
N GLY A 46 -0.64 -19.92 -3.58
CA GLY A 46 -1.45 -21.13 -3.42
C GLY A 46 -2.27 -21.13 -2.13
N ALA A 47 -3.22 -22.06 -2.01
CA ALA A 47 -4.23 -22.13 -0.92
C ALA A 47 -3.69 -22.18 0.52
N SER A 48 -2.38 -22.38 0.71
CA SER A 48 -1.69 -22.44 2.00
C SER A 48 -0.87 -21.19 2.34
N GLY A 49 -0.77 -20.19 1.46
CA GLY A 49 0.11 -19.03 1.65
C GLY A 49 -0.39 -18.11 2.76
N SER A 50 0.39 -17.96 3.83
CA SER A 50 0.14 -16.97 4.89
C SER A 50 -0.20 -15.61 4.29
N ARG A 51 -1.31 -15.06 4.76
CA ARG A 51 -1.99 -13.89 4.18
C ARG A 51 -1.17 -12.63 4.43
N GLY A 52 -0.16 -12.37 3.61
CA GLY A 52 0.18 -10.98 3.31
C GLY A 52 -1.12 -10.28 2.93
N GLY A 53 -1.50 -9.25 3.67
CA GLY A 53 -2.80 -8.59 3.52
C GLY A 53 -3.01 -8.14 2.07
N ASP A 54 -4.27 -8.02 1.65
CA ASP A 54 -4.62 -7.49 0.32
C ASP A 54 -4.09 -6.06 0.11
N LEU A 55 -3.85 -5.35 1.22
CA LEU A 55 -3.35 -3.99 1.29
C LEU A 55 -2.43 -3.84 2.51
N THR A 56 -1.58 -2.82 2.47
CA THR A 56 -0.91 -2.27 3.65
C THR A 56 -1.48 -0.90 3.95
N LEU A 57 -1.87 -0.67 5.21
CA LEU A 57 -2.31 0.64 5.69
C LEU A 57 -1.27 1.18 6.66
N ILE A 58 -0.96 2.45 6.50
CA ILE A 58 -0.08 3.21 7.39
C ILE A 58 -0.92 4.37 7.92
N ALA A 59 -0.89 4.56 9.23
CA ALA A 59 -1.63 5.62 9.89
C ALA A 59 -0.98 6.98 9.58
N GLY A 60 -1.79 7.99 9.23
CA GLY A 60 -1.29 9.32 8.86
C GLY A 60 -0.55 10.00 10.01
N GLU A 61 -1.06 9.83 11.22
CA GLU A 61 -0.48 10.38 12.45
C GLU A 61 0.96 9.90 12.72
N VAL A 62 1.29 8.67 12.31
CA VAL A 62 2.65 8.13 12.45
C VAL A 62 3.59 8.80 11.44
N LEU A 63 3.12 9.09 10.23
CA LEU A 63 3.91 9.82 9.24
C LEU A 63 4.16 11.26 9.68
N ASP A 64 3.17 11.90 10.28
CA ASP A 64 3.30 13.25 10.83
C ASP A 64 4.28 13.30 12.00
N GLU A 65 4.23 12.32 12.91
CA GLU A 65 5.19 12.20 14.01
C GLU A 65 6.63 12.05 13.50
N ILE A 66 6.85 11.15 12.52
CA ILE A 66 8.18 10.95 11.93
C ILE A 66 8.71 12.25 11.29
N ARG A 67 7.84 13.00 10.60
CA ARG A 67 8.20 14.32 10.02
C ARG A 67 8.51 15.35 11.09
N ALA A 68 7.78 15.36 12.21
CA ALA A 68 8.03 16.24 13.34
C ALA A 68 9.40 15.98 13.98
N HIS A 69 9.90 14.75 13.91
CA HIS A 69 11.28 14.38 14.29
C HIS A 69 12.34 14.73 13.23
N GLY A 70 11.98 15.43 12.16
CA GLY A 70 12.90 15.89 11.12
C GLY A 70 13.30 14.82 10.11
N LEU A 71 12.68 13.64 10.15
CA LEU A 71 12.93 12.56 9.20
C LEU A 71 12.04 12.72 7.96
N ARG A 72 12.62 12.47 6.78
CA ARG A 72 11.87 12.48 5.52
C ARG A 72 11.47 11.05 5.15
N ILE A 73 10.20 10.87 4.83
CA ILE A 73 9.67 9.63 4.27
C ILE A 73 9.22 9.94 2.85
N ASP A 74 9.74 9.16 1.90
CA ASP A 74 9.31 9.17 0.51
C ASP A 74 8.71 7.81 0.14
N ALA A 75 7.75 7.83 -0.79
CA ALA A 75 7.11 6.63 -1.31
C ALA A 75 7.95 5.96 -2.43
N SER A 76 8.91 6.69 -3.00
CA SER A 76 9.86 6.20 -4.00
C SER A 76 11.14 5.74 -3.32
N LEU A 77 11.63 4.57 -3.75
CA LEU A 77 13.02 4.18 -3.49
C LEU A 77 13.88 4.93 -4.51
N SER A 78 14.68 5.90 -4.06
CA SER A 78 15.73 6.54 -4.85
C SER A 78 17.06 5.81 -4.69
#